data_AF-A0A1B0CNM8-F1
#
_entry.id   AF-A0A1B0CNM8-F1
#
_cell.length_a   1.000
_cell.length_b   1.000
_cell.length_c   1.000
_cell.angle_alpha   90.00
_cell.angle_beta   90.00
_cell.angle_gamma   90.00
#
_symmetry.space_group_name_H-M   'P 1'
#
loop_
_entity.id
_entity.type
_entity.pdbx_description
1 polymer ?
#
loop_
_entity_poly.entity_id
_entity_poly.type
_entity_poly.pdbx_seq_one_letter_code
_entity_poly.pdbx_strand_id
1 'polypeptide(L)'
;MAQQKHCVIYRETAHSHLKLVGKLYDQCQDTLVQFGTFLGSTYTVEEYMERLPSIHSMLQEYHIHSDVAFFLARPMFSHQINQKYDQLRKADPNTKKLTTTQKLSKYLEATASVMVPIVESVRPLHPPKVWEDVSPQFLVTFWSLSMYDLQVPAESYQKEIAKLKLLASQVMESKEM
;
A
#
# COMPACT_ATOMS: atom_id res chain seq x y z
N MET A 1 21.56 -3.41 -6.47
CA MET A 1 21.06 -4.26 -7.58
C MET A 1 19.94 -3.64 -8.42
N ALA A 2 19.19 -2.63 -7.93
CA ALA A 2 18.26 -1.85 -8.78
C ALA A 2 18.95 -1.19 -10.01
N GLN A 3 20.22 -0.81 -9.88
CA GLN A 3 21.05 -0.36 -11.01
C GLN A 3 21.31 -1.47 -12.04
N GLN A 4 21.39 -2.75 -11.64
CA GLN A 4 21.70 -3.84 -12.57
C GLN A 4 20.53 -4.17 -13.52
N LYS A 5 19.27 -4.02 -13.10
CA LYS A 5 18.11 -4.17 -14.00
C LYS A 5 18.21 -3.23 -15.21
N HIS A 6 18.57 -1.97 -14.96
CA HIS A 6 18.77 -0.99 -16.02
C HIS A 6 20.11 -1.21 -16.75
N CYS A 7 21.16 -1.66 -16.05
CA CYS A 7 22.46 -1.93 -16.66
C CYS A 7 22.43 -3.12 -17.64
N VAL A 8 21.66 -4.17 -17.36
CA VAL A 8 21.54 -5.37 -18.22
C VAL A 8 20.97 -5.04 -19.61
N ILE A 9 20.08 -4.05 -19.70
CA ILE A 9 19.45 -3.66 -20.97
C ILE A 9 20.38 -2.73 -21.78
N TYR A 10 21.13 -1.85 -21.12
CA TYR A 10 21.89 -0.78 -21.79
C TYR A 10 23.42 -1.00 -21.85
N ARG A 11 23.98 -1.96 -21.10
CA ARG A 11 25.38 -2.36 -21.15
C ARG A 11 25.45 -3.88 -21.24
N GLU A 12 25.84 -4.40 -22.41
CA GLU A 12 26.19 -5.80 -22.58
C GLU A 12 27.26 -6.21 -21.55
N THR A 13 26.83 -6.84 -20.45
CA THR A 13 27.75 -7.58 -19.59
C THR A 13 28.05 -8.91 -20.27
N ALA A 14 28.96 -8.90 -21.25
CA ALA A 14 29.44 -10.10 -21.96
C ALA A 14 29.94 -11.22 -21.03
N HIS A 15 30.19 -10.92 -19.75
CA HIS A 15 30.71 -11.84 -18.73
C HIS A 15 29.75 -12.13 -17.57
N SER A 16 28.53 -11.58 -17.54
CA SER A 16 27.56 -11.87 -16.48
C SER A 16 26.56 -12.91 -16.94
N HIS A 17 26.48 -14.05 -16.23
CA HIS A 17 25.46 -15.07 -16.50
C HIS A 17 24.07 -14.49 -16.19
N LEU A 18 23.33 -14.09 -17.22
CA LEU A 18 22.01 -13.46 -17.11
C LEU A 18 21.04 -14.23 -16.22
N LYS A 19 21.10 -15.58 -16.26
CA LYS A 19 20.30 -16.47 -15.39
C LYS A 19 20.62 -16.30 -13.90
N LEU A 20 21.89 -16.10 -13.56
CA LEU A 20 22.30 -15.87 -12.17
C LEU A 20 21.85 -14.48 -11.70
N VAL A 21 22.01 -13.46 -12.53
CA VAL A 21 21.56 -12.09 -12.22
C VAL A 21 20.05 -12.04 -12.03
N GLY A 22 19.27 -12.70 -12.90
CA GLY A 22 17.82 -12.83 -12.74
C GLY A 22 17.44 -13.54 -11.44
N LYS A 23 18.07 -14.68 -11.13
CA LYS A 23 17.83 -15.40 -9.87
C LYS A 23 18.13 -14.55 -8.64
N LEU A 24 19.24 -13.81 -8.63
CA LEU A 24 19.61 -12.93 -7.53
C LEU A 24 18.61 -11.77 -7.39
N TYR A 25 18.15 -11.21 -8.50
CA TYR A 25 17.12 -10.17 -8.49
C TYR A 25 15.82 -10.67 -7.85
N ASP A 26 15.32 -11.83 -8.27
CA ASP A 26 14.11 -12.43 -7.72
C ASP A 26 14.26 -12.72 -6.22
N GLN A 27 15.42 -13.23 -5.78
CA GLN A 27 15.71 -13.46 -4.37
C GLN A 27 15.75 -12.17 -3.56
N CYS A 28 16.35 -11.10 -4.08
CA CYS A 28 16.35 -9.80 -3.42
C CYS A 28 14.93 -9.23 -3.32
N GLN A 29 14.12 -9.36 -4.37
CA GLN A 29 12.74 -8.89 -4.38
C GLN A 29 11.88 -9.66 -3.37
N ASP A 30 12.01 -10.98 -3.30
CA ASP A 30 11.30 -11.80 -2.31
C ASP A 30 11.72 -11.44 -0.88
N THR A 31 13.03 -11.31 -0.63
CA THR A 31 13.56 -10.87 0.67
C THR A 31 13.04 -9.49 1.07
N LEU A 32 12.95 -8.56 0.11
CA LEU A 32 12.40 -7.22 0.33
C LEU A 32 10.92 -7.27 0.73
N VAL A 33 10.11 -8.08 0.05
CA VAL A 33 8.68 -8.24 0.37
C VAL A 33 8.50 -8.87 1.75
N GLN A 34 9.29 -9.90 2.07
CA GLN A 34 9.29 -10.52 3.40
C GLN A 34 9.67 -9.52 4.48
N PHE A 35 10.72 -8.72 4.25
CA PHE A 35 11.14 -7.69 5.20
C PHE A 35 10.08 -6.60 5.37
N GLY A 36 9.48 -6.10 4.28
CA GLY A 36 8.39 -5.12 4.35
C GLY A 36 7.19 -5.64 5.14
N THR A 37 6.83 -6.90 4.94
CA THR A 37 5.74 -7.57 5.69
C THR A 37 6.09 -7.71 7.17
N PHE A 38 7.33 -8.08 7.47
CA PHE A 38 7.84 -8.18 8.84
C PHE A 38 7.80 -6.82 9.55
N LEU A 39 8.25 -5.75 8.88
CA LEU A 39 8.20 -4.40 9.45
C LEU A 39 6.77 -3.96 9.76
N GLY A 40 5.83 -4.19 8.83
CA GLY A 40 4.43 -3.82 9.02
C GLY A 40 3.71 -4.64 10.10
N SER A 41 4.25 -5.81 10.48
CA SER A 41 3.69 -6.65 11.55
C SER A 41 4.35 -6.42 12.91
N THR A 42 5.61 -5.95 12.92
CA THR A 42 6.42 -5.82 14.14
C THR A 42 6.34 -4.42 14.73
N TYR A 43 6.29 -3.39 13.88
CA TYR A 43 6.23 -2.01 14.32
C TYR A 43 4.79 -1.50 14.39
N THR A 44 4.56 -0.56 15.30
CA THR A 44 3.38 0.31 15.23
C THR A 44 3.48 1.22 14.00
N VAL A 45 2.36 1.77 13.55
CA VAL A 45 2.37 2.60 12.33
C VAL A 45 3.13 3.91 12.58
N GLU A 46 3.10 4.43 13.79
CA GLU A 46 3.86 5.62 14.20
C GLU A 46 5.38 5.37 14.15
N GLU A 47 5.86 4.26 14.73
CA GLU A 47 7.27 3.87 14.66
C GLU A 47 7.71 3.62 13.22
N TYR A 48 6.85 3.00 12.41
CA TYR A 48 7.09 2.76 11.00
C TYR A 48 7.29 4.07 10.23
N MET A 49 6.46 5.08 10.51
CA MET A 49 6.55 6.41 9.90
C MET A 49 7.77 7.22 10.36
N GLU A 50 8.22 7.05 11.60
CA GLU A 50 9.42 7.72 12.11
C GLU A 50 10.72 7.13 11.54
N ARG A 51 10.73 5.82 11.29
CA ARG A 51 11.91 5.09 10.82
C ARG A 51 12.11 5.15 9.30
N LEU A 52 11.04 5.31 8.53
CA LEU A 52 11.10 5.35 7.08
C LEU A 52 11.07 6.78 6.54
N PRO A 53 11.84 7.07 5.48
CA PRO A 53 11.81 8.38 4.85
C PRO A 53 10.45 8.64 4.16
N SER A 54 10.16 9.90 3.86
CA SER A 54 8.97 10.25 3.10
C SER A 54 8.99 9.64 1.69
N ILE A 55 7.82 9.39 1.10
CA ILE A 55 7.74 8.89 -0.28
C ILE A 55 8.43 9.83 -1.28
N HIS A 56 8.40 11.14 -1.01
CA HIS A 56 9.09 12.13 -1.84
C HIS A 56 10.61 11.90 -1.85
N SER A 57 11.23 11.73 -0.68
CA SER A 57 12.66 11.41 -0.56
C SER A 57 12.99 10.06 -1.21
N MET A 58 12.14 9.04 -1.03
CA MET A 58 12.33 7.74 -1.67
C MET A 58 12.40 7.85 -3.20
N LEU A 59 11.49 8.61 -3.81
CA LEU A 59 11.37 8.72 -5.26
C LEU A 59 12.38 9.68 -5.89
N GLN A 60 12.61 10.85 -5.28
CA GLN A 60 13.44 11.91 -5.87
C GLN A 60 14.91 11.83 -5.44
N GLU A 61 15.20 11.55 -4.17
CA GLU A 61 16.57 11.60 -3.63
C GLU A 61 17.26 10.24 -3.75
N TYR A 62 16.55 9.16 -3.37
CA TYR A 62 17.10 7.80 -3.41
C TYR A 62 16.82 7.06 -4.71
N HIS A 63 16.02 7.65 -5.61
CA HIS A 63 15.63 7.07 -6.90
C HIS A 63 15.12 5.62 -6.79
N ILE A 64 14.38 5.34 -5.71
CA ILE A 64 13.71 4.05 -5.51
C ILE A 64 12.59 3.92 -6.56
N HIS A 65 12.47 2.75 -7.14
CA HIS A 65 11.44 2.48 -8.15
C HIS A 65 10.04 2.59 -7.52
N SER A 66 9.06 3.09 -8.30
CA SER A 66 7.74 3.44 -7.77
C SER A 66 7.03 2.26 -7.12
N ASP A 67 7.14 1.05 -7.68
CA ASP A 67 6.56 -0.16 -7.08
C ASP A 67 7.02 -0.40 -5.63
N VAL A 68 8.32 -0.30 -5.36
CA VAL A 68 8.93 -0.50 -4.04
C VAL A 68 8.63 0.67 -3.11
N ALA A 69 8.76 1.90 -3.61
CA ALA A 69 8.49 3.10 -2.80
C ALA A 69 7.04 3.13 -2.33
N PHE A 70 6.09 2.86 -3.23
CA PHE A 70 4.68 2.78 -2.86
C PHE A 70 4.37 1.57 -1.99
N PHE A 71 4.96 0.39 -2.24
CA PHE A 71 4.83 -0.78 -1.38
C PHE A 71 5.16 -0.48 0.09
N LEU A 72 6.27 0.23 0.33
CA LEU A 72 6.69 0.65 1.67
C LEU A 72 5.80 1.79 2.23
N ALA A 73 5.33 2.71 1.39
CA ALA A 73 4.59 3.87 1.86
C ALA A 73 3.09 3.59 2.13
N ARG A 74 2.49 2.49 1.64
CA ARG A 74 1.04 2.22 1.79
C ARG A 74 0.52 2.30 3.23
N PRO A 75 1.18 1.67 4.23
CA PRO A 75 0.71 1.75 5.62
C PRO A 75 0.65 3.20 6.14
N MET A 76 1.60 4.03 5.69
CA MET A 76 1.67 5.45 6.06
C MET A 76 0.46 6.22 5.53
N PHE A 77 0.07 5.98 4.28
CA PHE A 77 -1.09 6.66 3.67
C PHE A 77 -2.39 6.29 4.39
N SER A 78 -2.64 5.01 4.60
CA SER A 78 -3.83 4.54 5.30
C SER A 78 -3.94 5.15 6.70
N HIS A 79 -2.84 5.24 7.42
CA HIS A 79 -2.81 5.87 8.74
C HIS A 79 -3.07 7.37 8.69
N GLN A 80 -2.38 8.10 7.80
CA GLN A 80 -2.56 9.55 7.64
C GLN A 80 -4.00 9.91 7.22
N ILE A 81 -4.60 9.13 6.32
CA ILE A 81 -5.99 9.33 5.88
C ILE A 81 -6.95 9.10 7.05
N ASN A 82 -6.79 8.01 7.80
CA ASN A 82 -7.64 7.72 8.96
C ASN A 82 -7.49 8.77 10.07
N GLN A 83 -6.26 9.21 10.35
CA GLN A 83 -5.99 10.26 11.32
C GLN A 83 -6.66 11.58 10.91
N LYS A 84 -6.52 11.98 9.64
CA LYS A 84 -7.15 13.20 9.11
C LYS A 84 -8.68 13.09 9.11
N TYR A 85 -9.21 11.93 8.75
CA TYR A 85 -10.65 11.66 8.79
C TYR A 85 -11.21 11.77 10.21
N ASP A 86 -10.52 11.22 11.21
CA ASP A 86 -10.93 11.33 12.61
C ASP A 86 -10.88 12.77 13.12
N GLN A 87 -9.90 13.56 12.69
CA GLN A 87 -9.85 15.01 12.99
C GLN A 87 -11.06 15.74 12.40
N LEU A 88 -11.36 15.54 11.11
CA LEU A 88 -12.51 16.16 10.43
C LEU A 88 -13.84 15.69 11.04
N ARG A 89 -13.89 14.45 11.52
CA ARG A 89 -15.07 13.92 12.20
C ARG A 89 -15.29 14.61 13.55
N LYS A 90 -14.24 14.73 14.38
CA LYS A 90 -14.29 15.34 15.73
C LYS A 90 -14.48 16.86 15.70
N ALA A 91 -14.03 17.53 14.64
CA ALA A 91 -14.22 18.97 14.46
C ALA A 91 -15.70 19.34 14.23
N ASP A 92 -16.56 18.39 13.87
CA ASP A 92 -17.97 18.64 13.63
C ASP A 92 -18.79 18.51 14.93
N PRO A 93 -19.52 19.57 15.35
CA PRO A 93 -20.35 19.54 16.56
C PRO A 93 -21.44 18.46 16.54
N ASN A 94 -21.82 17.94 15.37
CA ASN A 94 -22.81 16.86 15.20
C ASN A 94 -22.19 15.46 14.97
N THR A 95 -20.97 15.21 15.46
CA THR A 95 -20.20 13.96 15.30
C THR A 95 -21.03 12.65 15.42
N LYS A 96 -21.98 12.57 16.37
CA LYS A 96 -22.76 11.34 16.64
C LYS A 96 -23.95 11.11 15.69
N LYS A 97 -24.35 12.11 14.90
CA LYS A 97 -25.52 12.06 13.99
C LYS A 97 -25.16 12.20 12.50
N LEU A 98 -23.90 11.94 12.14
CA LEU A 98 -23.47 12.03 10.75
C LEU A 98 -24.15 10.96 9.89
N THR A 99 -24.79 11.41 8.81
CA THR A 99 -25.36 10.53 7.78
C THR A 99 -24.25 9.80 7.01
N THR A 100 -24.58 8.70 6.35
CA THR A 100 -23.61 7.93 5.53
C THR A 100 -22.94 8.81 4.46
N THR A 101 -23.71 9.69 3.81
CA THR A 101 -23.20 10.63 2.80
C THR A 101 -22.21 11.64 3.39
N GLN A 102 -22.48 12.16 4.59
CA GLN A 102 -21.57 13.10 5.25
C GLN A 102 -20.28 12.42 5.72
N LYS A 103 -20.36 11.16 6.18
CA LYS A 103 -19.16 10.36 6.51
C LYS A 103 -18.30 10.14 5.27
N LEU A 104 -18.92 9.77 4.14
CA LEU A 104 -18.22 9.60 2.87
C LEU A 104 -17.55 10.91 2.41
N SER A 105 -18.27 12.04 2.46
CA SER A 105 -17.72 13.34 2.08
C SER A 105 -16.46 13.70 2.88
N LYS A 106 -16.49 13.50 4.20
CA LYS A 106 -15.33 13.76 5.07
C LYS A 106 -14.16 12.81 4.80
N TYR A 107 -14.45 11.56 4.48
CA TYR A 107 -13.41 10.60 4.12
C TYR A 107 -12.74 10.96 2.79
N LEU A 108 -13.52 11.42 1.80
CA LEU A 108 -13.00 11.92 0.54
C LEU A 108 -12.14 13.17 0.74
N GLU A 109 -12.57 14.09 1.60
CA GLU A 109 -11.79 15.28 1.97
C GLU A 109 -10.47 14.90 2.66
N ALA A 110 -10.50 13.98 3.61
CA ALA A 110 -9.29 13.47 4.27
C ALA A 110 -8.33 12.81 3.27
N THR A 111 -8.86 11.97 2.38
CA THR A 111 -8.08 11.32 1.32
C THR A 111 -7.45 12.34 0.39
N ALA A 112 -8.20 13.34 -0.07
CA ALA A 112 -7.68 14.40 -0.93
C ALA A 112 -6.57 15.20 -0.24
N SER A 113 -6.75 15.54 1.04
CA SER A 113 -5.75 16.28 1.83
C SER A 113 -4.41 15.55 1.95
N VAL A 114 -4.41 14.21 1.98
CA VAL A 114 -3.19 13.40 2.09
C VAL A 114 -2.61 13.08 0.71
N MET A 115 -3.46 12.74 -0.26
CA MET A 115 -3.03 12.23 -1.56
C MET A 115 -2.59 13.34 -2.53
N VAL A 116 -3.18 14.54 -2.47
CA VAL A 116 -2.81 15.65 -3.40
C VAL A 116 -1.32 16.02 -3.29
N PRO A 117 -0.73 16.21 -2.10
CA PRO A 117 0.72 16.43 -1.98
C PRO A 117 1.57 15.31 -2.59
N ILE A 118 1.11 14.05 -2.47
CA ILE A 118 1.80 12.89 -3.04
C ILE A 118 1.73 12.93 -4.58
N VAL A 119 0.57 13.29 -5.14
CA VAL A 119 0.38 13.48 -6.59
C VAL A 119 1.32 14.54 -7.14
N GLU A 120 1.49 15.67 -6.46
CA GLU A 120 2.44 16.69 -6.90
C GLU A 120 3.89 16.24 -6.75
N SER A 121 4.21 15.39 -5.77
CA SER A 121 5.57 14.87 -5.59
C SER A 121 6.02 13.90 -6.70
N VAL A 122 5.08 13.23 -7.37
CA VAL A 122 5.38 12.31 -8.49
C VAL A 122 5.45 13.01 -9.84
N ARG A 123 4.85 14.20 -9.99
CA ARG A 123 4.83 14.95 -11.26
C ARG A 123 6.24 15.16 -11.88
N PRO A 124 7.30 15.45 -11.09
CA PRO A 124 8.66 15.62 -11.64
C PRO A 124 9.34 14.32 -12.09
N LEU A 125 8.80 13.13 -11.76
CA LEU A 125 9.44 11.85 -12.05
C LEU A 125 9.36 11.46 -13.53
N HIS A 126 8.39 12.00 -14.26
CA HIS A 126 8.20 11.71 -15.67
C HIS A 126 8.11 13.00 -16.51
N PRO A 127 8.55 12.95 -17.78
CA PRO A 127 8.40 14.08 -18.69
C PRO A 127 6.94 14.51 -18.85
N PRO A 128 6.65 15.80 -19.10
CA PRO A 128 5.28 16.31 -19.27
C PRO A 128 4.43 15.54 -20.26
N LYS A 129 5.05 15.02 -21.34
CA LYS A 129 4.38 14.22 -22.36
C LYS A 129 3.71 12.96 -21.82
N VAL A 130 4.31 12.31 -20.81
CA VAL A 130 3.69 11.12 -20.16
C VAL A 130 2.39 11.51 -19.45
N TRP A 131 2.33 12.72 -18.93
CA TRP A 131 1.17 13.24 -18.22
C TRP A 131 0.03 13.72 -19.15
N GLU A 132 0.28 13.80 -20.45
CA GLU A 132 -0.75 14.01 -21.47
C GLU A 132 -1.57 12.72 -21.69
N ASP A 133 -0.93 11.55 -21.57
CA ASP A 133 -1.55 10.24 -21.78
C ASP A 133 -2.13 9.63 -20.49
N VAL A 134 -1.49 9.87 -19.34
CA VAL A 134 -1.87 9.29 -18.05
C VAL A 134 -1.90 10.37 -16.98
N SER A 135 -2.96 10.42 -16.15
CA SER A 135 -2.98 11.41 -15.06
C SER A 135 -2.02 11.02 -13.93
N PRO A 136 -1.28 11.97 -13.32
CA PRO A 136 -0.48 11.72 -12.12
C PRO A 136 -1.31 11.14 -10.97
N GLN A 137 -2.56 11.58 -10.86
CA GLN A 137 -3.48 11.08 -9.84
C GLN A 137 -3.80 9.61 -10.05
N PHE A 138 -4.03 9.18 -11.29
CA PHE A 138 -4.23 7.77 -11.61
C PHE A 138 -3.02 6.92 -11.19
N LEU A 139 -1.79 7.38 -11.50
CA LEU A 139 -0.58 6.67 -11.12
C LEU A 139 -0.49 6.47 -9.59
N VAL A 140 -0.68 7.55 -8.83
CA VAL A 140 -0.64 7.48 -7.36
C VAL A 140 -1.75 6.58 -6.82
N THR A 141 -2.99 6.73 -7.31
CA THR A 141 -4.10 5.87 -6.90
C THR A 141 -3.80 4.41 -7.17
N PHE A 142 -3.35 4.07 -8.38
CA PHE A 142 -3.01 2.71 -8.77
C PHE A 142 -1.97 2.08 -7.83
N TRP A 143 -0.87 2.78 -7.56
CA TRP A 143 0.20 2.24 -6.72
C TRP A 143 -0.10 2.28 -5.23
N SER A 144 -0.99 3.17 -4.77
CA SER A 144 -1.41 3.25 -3.37
C SER A 144 -2.36 2.12 -2.94
N LEU A 145 -3.14 1.56 -3.86
CA LEU A 145 -4.14 0.54 -3.55
C LEU A 145 -3.54 -0.87 -3.54
N SER A 146 -4.06 -1.71 -2.66
CA SER A 146 -3.84 -3.14 -2.61
C SER A 146 -5.01 -3.92 -3.21
N MET A 147 -4.81 -5.20 -3.50
CA MET A 147 -5.88 -6.06 -4.04
C MET A 147 -7.11 -6.14 -3.13
N TYR A 148 -6.88 -6.14 -1.82
CA TYR A 148 -7.96 -6.22 -0.82
C TYR A 148 -8.79 -4.94 -0.72
N ASP A 149 -8.25 -3.80 -1.18
CA ASP A 149 -8.99 -2.54 -1.27
C ASP A 149 -9.97 -2.54 -2.45
N LEU A 150 -9.70 -3.36 -3.47
CA LEU A 150 -10.50 -3.46 -4.69
C LEU A 150 -11.55 -4.56 -4.61
N GLN A 151 -11.20 -5.72 -4.05
CA GLN A 151 -12.08 -6.88 -4.00
C GLN A 151 -11.93 -7.62 -2.67
N VAL A 152 -13.03 -7.75 -1.96
CA VAL A 152 -13.14 -8.62 -0.78
C VAL A 152 -13.50 -10.04 -1.24
N PRO A 153 -12.76 -11.09 -0.85
CA PRO A 153 -13.06 -12.48 -1.21
C PRO A 153 -14.24 -13.04 -0.38
N ALA A 154 -15.44 -12.51 -0.59
CA ALA A 154 -16.63 -12.80 0.21
C ALA A 154 -16.96 -14.29 0.31
N GLU A 155 -16.81 -15.04 -0.78
CA GLU A 155 -17.09 -16.48 -0.82
C GLU A 155 -16.18 -17.27 0.13
N SER A 156 -14.90 -16.91 0.23
CA SER A 156 -13.94 -17.56 1.14
C SER A 156 -14.32 -17.33 2.60
N TYR A 157 -14.75 -16.10 2.95
CA TYR A 157 -15.25 -15.81 4.29
C TYR A 157 -16.52 -16.60 4.61
N GLN A 158 -17.46 -16.69 3.68
CA GLN A 158 -18.70 -17.46 3.88
C GLN A 158 -18.42 -18.94 4.13
N LYS A 159 -17.48 -19.54 3.37
CA LYS A 159 -17.05 -20.94 3.56
C LYS A 159 -16.47 -21.16 4.96
N GLU A 160 -15.56 -20.29 5.41
CA GLU A 160 -14.95 -20.45 6.75
C GLU A 160 -15.97 -20.20 7.88
N ILE A 161 -16.89 -19.24 7.72
CA ILE A 161 -17.97 -19.00 8.69
C ILE A 161 -18.86 -20.24 8.82
N ALA A 162 -19.25 -20.87 7.71
CA ALA A 162 -20.07 -22.08 7.73
C ALA A 162 -19.37 -23.24 8.45
N LYS A 163 -18.07 -23.42 8.17
CA LYS A 163 -17.23 -24.43 8.83
C LYS A 163 -17.12 -24.20 10.34
N LEU A 164 -16.88 -22.95 10.78
CA LEU A 164 -16.80 -22.60 12.20
C LEU A 164 -18.13 -22.80 12.93
N LYS A 165 -19.26 -22.49 12.29
CA LYS A 165 -20.60 -22.75 12.85
C LYS A 165 -20.85 -24.25 13.06
N LEU A 166 -20.46 -25.07 12.09
CA LEU A 166 -20.57 -26.53 12.20
C LEU A 166 -19.73 -27.07 13.37
N LEU A 167 -18.46 -26.64 13.46
CA LEU A 167 -17.56 -27.01 14.56
C LEU A 167 -18.12 -26.59 15.92
N ALA A 168 -18.68 -25.39 16.03
CA ALA A 168 -19.28 -24.92 17.27
C ALA A 168 -20.49 -25.79 17.70
N SER A 169 -21.34 -26.21 16.75
CA SER A 169 -22.47 -27.12 17.03
C SER A 169 -21.99 -28.48 17.54
N GLN A 170 -20.98 -29.06 16.87
CA GLN A 170 -20.42 -30.36 17.24
C GLN A 170 -19.79 -30.34 18.64
N VAL A 171 -19.10 -29.25 19.00
CA VAL A 171 -18.53 -29.08 20.35
C VAL A 171 -19.63 -28.98 21.40
N MET A 172 -20.73 -28.26 21.12
CA MET A 172 -21.87 -28.18 22.06
C MET A 172 -22.53 -29.54 22.27
N GLU A 173 -22.81 -30.29 21.20
CA GLU A 173 -23.37 -31.64 21.28
C GLU A 173 -22.48 -32.62 22.05
N SER A 174 -21.15 -32.52 21.88
CA SER A 174 -20.19 -33.36 22.62
C SER A 174 -20.07 -33.05 24.12
N LYS A 175 -20.55 -31.88 24.55
CA LYS A 175 -20.51 -31.43 25.95
C LYS A 175 -21.80 -31.77 26.70
N GLU A 176 -22.86 -32.11 25.98
CA GLU A 176 -24.15 -32.54 26.50
C GLU A 176 -24.27 -34.08 26.64
N MET A 177 -23.30 -34.83 26.11
CA MET A 177 -23.09 -36.27 26.38
C MET A 177 -22.07 -36.49 27.51
#